data_AF-A0A072UKZ1-F1
#
_entry.id   AF-A0A072UKZ1-F1
#
_cell.length_a   1.000
_cell.length_b   1.000
_cell.length_c   1.000
_cell.angle_alpha   90.00
_cell.angle_beta   90.00
_cell.angle_gamma   90.00
#
_symmetry.space_group_name_H-M   'P 1'
#
loop_
_entity.id
_entity.type
_entity.pdbx_description
1 polymer ?
#
loop_
_entity_poly.entity_id
_entity_poly.type
_entity_poly.pdbx_seq_one_letter_code
_entity_poly.pdbx_strand_id
1 'polypeptide(L)' 'MKNIVFDPNTKLIAVYYNGGNHPHLIMIPADVTLSGLKSQLNQINLELNYRDRLRVDGVEY' A
#
# COMPACT_ATOMS: atom_id res chain seq x y z
N MET A 1 2.46 -3.46 24.38
CA MET A 1 2.29 -2.44 23.31
C MET A 1 3.57 -2.39 22.49
N LYS A 2 3.51 -2.54 21.17
CA LYS A 2 4.70 -2.39 20.30
C LYS A 2 5.10 -0.92 20.35
N ASN A 3 6.33 -0.63 20.76
CA ASN A 3 6.86 0.73 20.78
C ASN A 3 7.12 1.11 19.30
N ILE A 4 6.16 1.80 18.68
CA ILE A 4 6.31 2.29 17.31
C ILE A 4 7.26 3.48 17.43
N VAL A 5 8.54 3.22 17.21
CA VAL A 5 9.55 4.27 17.09
C VAL A 5 9.11 5.14 15.92
N PHE A 6 8.82 6.41 16.20
CA PHE A 6 8.51 7.38 15.18
C PHE A 6 9.76 7.58 14.32
N ASP A 7 9.71 7.10 13.08
CA ASP A 7 10.74 7.34 12.08
C ASP A 7 10.23 8.41 11.10
N PRO A 8 10.77 9.64 11.14
CA PRO A 8 10.35 10.74 10.25
C PRO A 8 10.65 10.44 8.78
N ASN A 9 11.48 9.44 8.48
CA ASN A 9 11.78 9.00 7.13
C ASN A 9 10.76 7.99 6.61
N THR A 10 9.70 7.72 7.37
CA THR A 10 8.64 6.83 6.95
C THR A 10 7.28 7.50 7.11
N LYS A 11 6.32 7.02 6.32
CA LYS A 11 4.91 7.38 6.44
C LYS A 11 4.05 6.14 6.41
N LEU A 12 2.98 6.18 7.19
CA LEU A 12 1.97 5.14 7.19
C LEU A 12 1.05 5.37 5.98
N ILE A 13 0.68 4.28 5.32
CA ILE A 13 -0.31 4.28 4.25
C ILE A 13 -1.29 3.13 4.44
N ALA A 14 -2.50 3.31 3.92
CA ALA A 14 -3.52 2.29 3.83
C ALA A 14 -3.54 1.67 2.44
N VAL A 15 -3.42 0.33 2.36
CA VAL A 15 -3.53 -0.43 1.11
C VAL A 15 -4.75 -1.34 1.15
N TYR A 16 -5.60 -1.25 0.15
CA TYR A 16 -6.82 -2.04 0.03
C TYR A 16 -6.63 -3.12 -1.04
N TYR A 17 -7.02 -4.36 -0.71
CA TYR A 17 -6.90 -5.50 -1.61
C TYR A 17 -8.27 -6.12 -1.91
N ASN A 18 -8.50 -6.50 -3.17
CA ASN A 18 -9.66 -7.25 -3.69
C ASN A 18 -11.05 -6.85 -3.13
N GLY A 19 -11.31 -5.55 -3.02
CA GLY A 19 -12.59 -4.97 -2.65
C GLY A 19 -12.87 -5.10 -1.16
N GLY A 20 -11.85 -5.46 -0.37
CA GLY A 20 -11.95 -5.54 1.07
C GLY A 20 -12.13 -4.16 1.71
N ASN A 21 -12.98 -4.10 2.73
CA ASN A 21 -13.26 -2.88 3.49
C ASN A 21 -12.18 -2.57 4.55
N HIS A 22 -11.21 -3.47 4.74
CA HIS A 22 -10.17 -3.31 5.75
C HIS A 22 -8.82 -3.04 5.09
N PRO A 23 -8.22 -1.86 5.33
CA PRO A 23 -6.90 -1.56 4.80
C PRO A 23 -5.82 -2.33 5.54
N HIS A 24 -4.76 -2.65 4.81
CA HIS A 24 -3.49 -3.07 5.38
C HIS A 24 -2.62 -1.83 5.56
N LEU A 25 -2.19 -1.58 6.80
CA LEU A 25 -1.36 -0.44 7.13
C LEU A 25 0.11 -0.80 6.92
N ILE A 26 0.80 -0.04 6.07
CA ILE A 26 2.20 -0.28 5.70
C ILE A 26 2.99 1.00 5.93
N MET A 27 4.19 0.89 6.49
CA MET A 27 5.14 2.00 6.53
C MET A 27 6.00 1.99 5.26
N ILE A 28 6.02 3.11 4.56
CA ILE A 28 6.86 3.32 3.38
C ILE A 28 7.84 4.46 3.59
N PRO A 29 8.96 4.52 2.85
CA PRO A 29 9.85 5.67 2.86
C PRO A 29 9.12 6.99 2.54
N ALA A 30 9.47 8.08 3.23
CA ALA A 30 8.80 9.36 3.13
C ALA A 30 8.94 10.01 1.74
N ASP A 31 10.05 9.73 1.06
CA ASP A 31 10.39 10.18 -0.30
C ASP A 31 9.56 9.49 -1.41
N VAL A 32 8.95 8.34 -1.13
CA VAL A 32 8.08 7.64 -2.08
C VAL A 32 6.75 8.38 -2.21
N THR A 33 6.43 8.95 -3.36
CA THR A 33 5.14 9.62 -3.58
C THR A 33 3.97 8.63 -3.67
N LEU A 34 2.77 9.02 -3.21
CA LEU A 34 1.57 8.18 -3.31
C LEU A 34 1.22 7.85 -4.77
N SER A 35 1.39 8.80 -5.69
CA SER A 35 1.18 8.57 -7.12
C SER A 35 2.19 7.59 -7.71
N GLY A 36 3.47 7.70 -7.33
CA GLY A 36 4.52 6.76 -7.73
C GLY A 36 4.21 5.34 -7.24
N LEU A 37 3.83 5.20 -5.97
CA LEU A 37 3.44 3.91 -5.41
C LEU A 37 2.20 3.33 -6.11
N LYS A 38 1.15 4.13 -6.34
CA LYS A 38 -0.03 3.69 -7.09
C LYS A 38 0.33 3.20 -8.50
N SER A 39 1.22 3.90 -9.18
CA SER A 39 1.70 3.51 -10.51
C SER A 39 2.40 2.15 -10.49
N GLN A 40 3.31 1.94 -9.54
CA GLN A 40 4.04 0.67 -9.38
C GLN A 40 3.09 -0.50 -9.03
N LEU A 41 2.16 -0.29 -8.10
CA LEU A 41 1.18 -1.31 -7.73
C LEU A 41 0.23 -1.63 -8.88
N ASN A 42 -0.14 -0.64 -9.69
CA ASN A 42 -0.92 -0.88 -10.90
C ASN A 42 -0.15 -1.71 -11.92
N GLN A 43 1.16 -1.50 -12.09
CA GLN A 43 1.98 -2.35 -12.96
C GLN A 43 2.00 -3.80 -12.47
N ILE A 44 2.19 -4.01 -11.16
CA ILE A 44 2.13 -5.34 -10.55
C ILE A 44 0.75 -5.97 -10.77
N ASN A 45 -0.34 -5.21 -10.57
CA ASN A 45 -1.70 -5.67 -10.78
C ASN A 45 -2.04 -6.10 -12.21
N LEU A 46 -1.28 -5.64 -13.21
CA LEU A 46 -1.44 -6.06 -14.61
C LEU A 46 -0.82 -7.44 -14.86
N GLU A 47 0.19 -7.82 -14.07
CA GLU A 47 0.85 -9.12 -14.14
C GLU A 47 0.11 -10.20 -13.30
N LEU A 48 -0.70 -9.76 -12.33
CA LEU A 48 -1.52 -10.64 -11.50
C LEU A 48 -2.80 -11.11 -12.21
N ASN A 49 -3.22 -12.33 -11.93
CA ASN A 49 -4.52 -12.83 -12.35
C ASN A 49 -5.65 -12.11 -11.60
N TYR A 50 -6.81 -11.95 -12.24
CA TYR A 50 -7.97 -11.32 -11.58
C TYR A 50 -8.46 -12.07 -10.34
N ARG A 51 -8.11 -13.36 -10.18
CA ARG A 51 -8.43 -14.18 -8.99
C ARG A 51 -7.40 -14.08 -7.88
N ASP A 52 -6.28 -13.41 -8.11
CA ASP A 52 -5.22 -13.31 -7.12
C ASP A 52 -5.66 -12.43 -5.96
N ARG A 53 -5.48 -12.95 -4.74
CA ARG A 53 -5.90 -12.31 -3.48
C ARG A 53 -5.05 -11.12 -3.05
N LEU A 54 -4.08 -10.70 -3.85
CA LEU A 54 -3.16 -9.60 -3.50
C LEU A 54 -3.27 -8.44 -4.49
N ARG A 55 -4.35 -8.39 -5.27
CA ARG A 55 -4.56 -7.30 -6.21
C ARG A 55 -4.96 -6.05 -5.44
N VAL A 56 -4.22 -4.96 -5.66
CA VAL A 56 -4.44 -3.69 -5.00
C VAL A 56 -5.58 -2.94 -5.69
N ASP A 57 -6.57 -2.53 -4.93
CA ASP A 57 -7.68 -1.71 -5.47
C ASP A 57 -7.54 -0.24 -5.10
N GLY A 58 -6.83 0.07 -4.02
CA GLY A 58 -6.68 1.41 -3.52
C GLY A 58 -5.47 1.59 -2.64
N VAL A 59 -4.96 2.83 -2.64
CA VAL A 59 -3.93 3.28 -1.71
C VAL A 59 -4.28 4.69 -1.23
N GLU A 60 -4.21 4.89 0.08
CA GLU A 60 -4.54 6.14 0.76
C GLU A 60 -3.46 6.47 1.80
N TYR A 61 -3.36 7.73 2.20
CA TYR A 61 -2.56 8.15 3.35
C TYR A 61 -3.31 7.85 4.65
#